data_AF-A0A4P2R5T8-F1
#
_entry.id   AF-A0A4P2R5T8-F1
#
_cell.length_a   1.000
_cell.length_b   1.000
_cell.length_c   1.000
_cell.angle_alpha   90.00
_cell.angle_beta   90.00
_cell.angle_gamma   90.00
#
_symmetry.space_group_name_H-M   'P 1'
#
loop_
_entity.id
_entity.type
_entity.pdbx_description
1 polymer ?
#
loop_
_entity_poly.entity_id
_entity_poly.type
_entity_poly.pdbx_seq_one_letter_code
_entity_poly.pdbx_strand_id
1 'polypeptide(L)'
;MPDTYIVQTGDSLWGISKKLGVSFQQIKSLNPSLKPRSPPYGISPGDVIVVPPAQRRGEIKRTCEKCNDCIVYQLAKPFLIAKAVDSTIVPTVSLKVRDDVLHGGIMPLGQDITHSSSRALLDGYPATSNDEATLRDAMLRLLDVFAFYDRDEMAKRLFDKFLEKNGQVTIFTDDGLDMAVQASSNFIAFSDRTLAAPGTNGTDPTKPRIHQRLKDAGWDINNVKTIEGLGVPAFNEGTKTPAPLFNSGDWANGLAVMINGVQYVYVYVEKYSYDSCKGKYEIGLKFVLYDVFGLDDDDLREYGVARGVDSIFLAPRGITAWWQLQHQFGYAPVLTRAVVHKTYTVSTVGQ
;
A
#
# COMPACT_ATOMS: atom_id res chain seq x y z
N MET A 1 9.11 4.64 -34.65
CA MET A 1 8.03 4.41 -35.64
C MET A 1 6.83 5.26 -35.22
N PRO A 2 5.93 5.67 -36.13
CA PRO A 2 4.72 6.40 -35.73
C PRO A 2 3.80 5.51 -34.89
N ASP A 3 3.11 6.10 -33.92
CA ASP A 3 2.11 5.42 -33.09
C ASP A 3 0.73 5.53 -33.75
N THR A 4 -0.24 4.73 -33.29
CA THR A 4 -1.63 4.78 -33.79
C THR A 4 -2.60 5.14 -32.67
N TYR A 5 -3.60 5.97 -32.99
CA TYR A 5 -4.67 6.37 -32.07
C TYR A 5 -6.03 5.92 -32.61
N ILE A 6 -6.85 5.28 -31.76
CA ILE A 6 -8.21 4.88 -32.10
C ILE A 6 -9.18 5.99 -31.66
N VAL A 7 -9.86 6.60 -32.63
CA VAL A 7 -10.78 7.72 -32.44
C VAL A 7 -11.94 7.32 -31.53
N GLN A 8 -12.24 8.17 -30.54
CA GLN A 8 -13.33 7.98 -29.59
C GLN A 8 -14.53 8.89 -29.92
N THR A 9 -15.70 8.58 -29.36
CA THR A 9 -16.89 9.43 -29.48
C THR A 9 -16.61 10.84 -28.97
N GLY A 10 -16.85 11.85 -29.81
CA GLY A 10 -16.62 13.26 -29.50
C GLY A 10 -15.20 13.76 -29.81
N ASP A 11 -14.30 12.89 -30.29
CA ASP A 11 -12.97 13.33 -30.72
C ASP A 11 -13.04 14.18 -32.00
N SER A 12 -12.16 15.16 -32.08
CA SER A 12 -11.78 15.85 -33.32
C SER A 12 -10.27 15.73 -33.49
N LEU A 13 -9.74 15.81 -34.72
CA LEU A 13 -8.28 15.80 -34.92
C LEU A 13 -7.56 16.89 -34.12
N TRP A 14 -8.19 18.04 -33.92
CA TRP A 14 -7.65 19.10 -33.08
C TRP A 14 -7.66 18.71 -31.59
N GLY A 15 -8.78 18.16 -31.10
CA GLY A 15 -8.88 17.64 -29.74
C GLY A 15 -7.86 16.54 -29.44
N ILE A 16 -7.67 15.61 -30.39
CA ILE A 16 -6.64 14.56 -30.30
C ILE A 16 -5.24 15.18 -30.28
N SER A 17 -4.95 16.17 -31.14
CA SER A 17 -3.65 16.87 -31.14
C SER A 17 -3.33 17.49 -29.78
N LYS A 18 -4.34 18.08 -29.13
CA LYS A 18 -4.19 18.67 -27.79
C LYS A 18 -4.02 17.60 -26.71
N LYS A 19 -4.83 16.55 -26.76
CA LYS A 19 -4.79 15.41 -25.83
C LYS A 19 -3.43 14.72 -25.85
N LEU A 20 -2.83 14.58 -27.03
CA LEU A 20 -1.55 13.90 -27.22
C LEU A 20 -0.34 14.84 -27.20
N GLY A 21 -0.55 16.15 -27.12
CA GLY A 21 0.55 17.13 -27.11
C GLY A 21 1.38 17.15 -28.39
N VAL A 22 0.80 16.77 -29.54
CA VAL A 22 1.46 16.74 -30.85
C VAL A 22 0.88 17.79 -31.79
N SER A 23 1.59 18.16 -32.86
CA SER A 23 1.06 19.14 -33.81
C SER A 23 -0.07 18.57 -34.65
N PHE A 24 -1.16 19.33 -34.75
CA PHE A 24 -2.26 19.07 -35.68
C PHE A 24 -1.79 18.91 -37.13
N GLN A 25 -0.81 19.72 -37.56
CA GLN A 25 -0.25 19.62 -38.91
C GLN A 25 0.55 18.33 -39.12
N GLN A 26 1.23 17.83 -38.09
CA GLN A 26 1.96 16.56 -38.15
C GLN A 26 1.02 15.36 -38.20
N ILE A 27 -0.08 15.37 -37.43
CA ILE A 27 -1.13 14.35 -37.56
C ILE A 27 -1.68 14.37 -38.99
N LYS A 28 -1.96 15.56 -39.56
CA LYS A 28 -2.42 15.67 -40.94
C LYS A 28 -1.43 15.06 -41.95
N SER A 29 -0.14 15.40 -41.85
CA SER A 29 0.86 14.92 -42.80
C SER A 29 1.05 13.40 -42.77
N LEU A 30 0.83 12.76 -41.62
CA LEU A 30 0.91 11.30 -41.46
C LEU A 30 -0.34 10.57 -41.96
N ASN A 31 -1.45 11.27 -42.17
CA ASN A 31 -2.71 10.70 -42.63
C ASN A 31 -3.18 11.39 -43.92
N PRO A 32 -2.45 11.24 -45.05
CA PRO A 32 -2.77 11.91 -46.31
C PRO A 32 -4.13 11.51 -46.90
N SER A 33 -4.71 10.39 -46.45
CA SER A 33 -6.04 9.91 -46.85
C SER A 33 -7.19 10.69 -46.19
N LEU A 34 -6.94 11.44 -45.10
CA LEU A 34 -7.97 12.23 -44.44
C LEU A 34 -8.34 13.45 -45.29
N LYS A 35 -9.58 13.45 -45.80
CA LYS A 35 -10.10 14.56 -46.61
C LYS A 35 -10.66 15.67 -45.72
N PRO A 36 -10.39 16.96 -46.02
CA PRO A 36 -11.04 18.07 -45.34
C PRO A 36 -12.55 17.97 -45.51
N ARG A 37 -13.29 17.91 -44.40
CA ARG A 37 -14.75 18.00 -44.34
C ARG A 37 -15.11 18.83 -43.10
N SER A 38 -16.22 19.56 -43.15
CA SER A 38 -16.69 20.42 -42.08
C SER A 38 -16.90 19.67 -40.75
N PRO A 39 -16.35 20.10 -39.61
CA PRO A 39 -15.06 20.77 -39.46
C PRO A 39 -14.16 20.12 -38.37
N PRO A 40 -12.83 19.97 -38.58
CA PRO A 40 -12.04 20.25 -39.79
C PRO A 40 -11.62 19.01 -40.61
N TYR A 41 -11.80 17.78 -40.10
CA TYR A 41 -11.56 16.51 -40.81
C TYR A 41 -12.61 15.48 -40.39
N GLY A 42 -13.14 14.71 -41.34
CA GLY A 42 -14.11 13.66 -41.07
C GLY A 42 -13.44 12.42 -40.48
N ILE A 43 -13.41 12.32 -39.15
CA ILE A 43 -13.03 11.11 -38.41
C ILE A 43 -14.27 10.59 -37.66
N SER A 44 -14.41 9.28 -37.57
CA SER A 44 -15.50 8.58 -36.86
C SER A 44 -14.95 7.75 -35.71
N PRO A 45 -15.73 7.52 -34.63
CA PRO A 45 -15.31 6.62 -33.56
C PRO A 45 -14.96 5.23 -34.12
N GLY A 46 -13.80 4.71 -33.71
CA GLY A 46 -13.22 3.46 -34.22
C GLY A 46 -12.21 3.64 -35.35
N ASP A 47 -12.12 4.82 -35.97
CA ASP A 47 -11.07 5.10 -36.96
C ASP A 47 -9.68 4.99 -36.32
N VAL A 48 -8.73 4.41 -37.05
CA VAL A 48 -7.31 4.37 -36.65
C VAL A 48 -6.57 5.47 -37.39
N ILE A 49 -6.03 6.44 -36.65
CA ILE A 49 -5.19 7.50 -37.20
C ILE A 49 -3.74 7.30 -36.78
N VAL A 50 -2.83 7.56 -37.72
CA VAL A 50 -1.38 7.54 -37.47
C VAL A 50 -1.01 8.85 -36.78
N VAL A 51 -0.51 8.78 -35.56
CA VAL A 51 -0.04 9.96 -34.83
C VAL A 51 1.48 9.96 -34.81
N PRO A 52 2.11 11.16 -34.76
CA PRO A 52 3.53 11.21 -34.43
C PRO A 52 3.76 10.45 -33.13
N PRO A 53 4.89 9.74 -32.97
CA PRO A 53 5.23 9.18 -31.68
C PRO A 53 5.12 10.32 -30.67
N ALA A 54 4.38 10.10 -29.57
CA ALA A 54 4.09 11.15 -28.61
C ALA A 54 5.39 11.90 -28.33
N GLN A 55 5.44 13.20 -28.63
CA GLN A 55 6.60 14.00 -28.27
C GLN A 55 6.68 13.87 -26.77
N ARG A 56 7.68 13.09 -26.30
CA ARG A 56 8.00 12.97 -24.90
C ARG A 56 8.06 14.40 -24.40
N ARG A 57 7.10 14.83 -23.57
CA ARG A 57 7.27 16.01 -22.72
C ARG A 57 8.39 15.64 -21.76
N GLY A 58 9.60 15.81 -22.25
CA GLY A 58 10.82 15.20 -21.76
C GLY A 58 11.97 15.57 -22.70
N GLU A 59 12.00 16.82 -23.16
CA GLU A 59 13.21 17.53 -23.57
C GLU A 59 12.89 19.03 -23.52
N ILE A 60 12.88 19.60 -22.31
CA ILE A 60 13.25 21.02 -22.20
C ILE A 60 14.77 21.03 -22.22
N LYS A 61 15.37 21.19 -23.40
CA LYS A 61 16.75 21.70 -23.49
C LYS A 61 16.73 23.16 -23.07
N ARG A 62 16.78 23.43 -21.77
CA ARG A 62 17.27 24.72 -21.27
C ARG A 62 18.78 24.65 -21.33
N THR A 63 19.36 25.40 -22.26
CA THR A 63 20.80 25.61 -22.38
C THR A 63 21.31 26.27 -21.11
N CYS A 64 21.96 25.48 -20.26
CA CYS A 64 22.90 26.00 -19.28
C CYS A 64 24.18 26.33 -20.03
N GLU A 65 24.57 27.60 -20.07
CA GLU A 65 25.71 28.10 -20.87
C GLU A 65 27.10 27.55 -20.44
N LYS A 66 27.16 26.54 -19.57
CA LYS A 66 28.41 25.81 -19.24
C LYS A 66 28.27 24.30 -18.96
N CYS A 67 27.18 23.63 -19.36
CA CYS A 67 27.08 22.17 -19.20
C CYS A 67 26.60 21.50 -20.49
N ASN A 68 27.52 21.23 -21.42
CA ASN A 68 27.24 20.28 -22.49
C ASN A 68 27.53 18.88 -21.94
N ASP A 69 26.50 18.02 -21.98
CA ASP A 69 26.46 16.59 -21.60
C ASP A 69 25.91 16.23 -20.19
N CYS A 70 25.02 17.05 -19.60
CA CYS A 70 24.19 16.56 -18.49
C CYS A 70 23.11 15.60 -18.98
N ILE A 71 22.98 14.45 -18.33
CA ILE A 71 21.84 13.54 -18.45
C ILE A 71 20.84 13.89 -17.35
N VAL A 72 19.59 14.11 -17.75
CA VAL A 72 18.47 14.34 -16.82
C VAL A 72 17.39 13.30 -17.09
N TYR A 73 17.03 12.56 -16.05
CA TYR A 73 15.88 11.65 -16.09
C TYR A 73 14.74 12.22 -15.26
N GLN A 74 13.52 11.96 -15.72
CA GLN A 74 12.28 12.27 -15.01
C GLN A 74 11.39 11.04 -15.01
N LEU A 75 10.56 10.92 -13.98
CA LEU A 75 9.53 9.89 -13.94
C LEU A 75 8.52 10.11 -15.09
N ALA A 76 8.33 9.12 -15.96
CA ALA A 76 7.34 9.21 -17.02
C ALA A 76 5.90 9.12 -16.49
N LYS A 77 5.65 8.16 -15.59
CA LYS A 77 4.38 7.97 -14.86
C LYS A 77 4.63 7.22 -13.55
N PRO A 78 3.79 7.39 -12.52
CA PRO A 78 3.87 6.58 -11.33
C PRO A 78 3.74 5.08 -11.62
N PHE A 79 4.53 4.25 -10.94
CA PHE A 79 4.45 2.80 -11.06
C PHE A 79 4.93 2.10 -9.77
N LEU A 80 4.57 0.82 -9.65
CA LEU A 80 4.98 -0.05 -8.55
C LEU A 80 6.48 -0.38 -8.69
N ILE A 81 7.31 0.23 -7.85
CA ILE A 81 8.76 0.02 -7.86
C ILE A 81 9.17 -1.14 -6.94
N ALA A 82 8.40 -1.43 -5.89
CA ALA A 82 8.68 -2.58 -5.03
C ALA A 82 7.43 -3.17 -4.37
N LYS A 83 7.51 -4.46 -4.03
CA LYS A 83 6.48 -5.22 -3.31
C LYS A 83 7.12 -6.06 -2.21
N ALA A 84 6.48 -6.08 -1.03
CA ALA A 84 6.76 -7.01 0.05
C ALA A 84 5.50 -7.82 0.38
N VAL A 85 5.69 -9.08 0.73
CA VAL A 85 4.64 -9.99 1.19
C VAL A 85 5.20 -10.72 2.40
N ASP A 86 4.40 -10.88 3.44
CA ASP A 86 4.77 -11.77 4.53
C ASP A 86 4.84 -13.22 4.01
N SER A 87 6.00 -13.84 4.22
CA SER A 87 6.28 -15.21 3.80
C SER A 87 5.52 -16.25 4.63
N THR A 88 4.96 -15.88 5.78
CA THR A 88 4.23 -16.80 6.65
C THR A 88 2.76 -16.98 6.25
N ILE A 89 2.23 -16.10 5.40
CA ILE A 89 0.84 -16.18 4.93
C ILE A 89 0.62 -17.53 4.21
N VAL A 90 -0.39 -18.26 4.66
CA VAL A 90 -0.93 -19.43 3.98
C VAL A 90 -2.26 -19.02 3.35
N PRO A 91 -2.31 -18.69 2.05
CA PRO A 91 -3.53 -18.12 1.48
C PRO A 91 -4.68 -19.13 1.47
N THR A 92 -5.77 -18.80 2.15
CA THR A 92 -7.01 -19.59 2.14
C THR A 92 -8.08 -18.95 1.28
N VAL A 93 -7.98 -17.64 1.04
CA VAL A 93 -8.96 -16.87 0.26
C VAL A 93 -8.28 -15.76 -0.53
N SER A 94 -8.96 -15.31 -1.58
CA SER A 94 -8.51 -14.23 -2.45
C SER A 94 -9.50 -13.07 -2.39
N LEU A 95 -9.07 -11.94 -1.86
CA LEU A 95 -9.88 -10.73 -1.75
C LEU A 95 -9.64 -9.84 -2.97
N LYS A 96 -10.72 -9.34 -3.58
CA LYS A 96 -10.62 -8.32 -4.64
C LYS A 96 -10.56 -6.93 -4.01
N VAL A 97 -9.39 -6.30 -4.03
CA VAL A 97 -9.17 -4.99 -3.39
C VAL A 97 -9.27 -3.88 -4.43
N ARG A 98 -10.23 -2.97 -4.24
CA ARG A 98 -10.44 -1.81 -5.11
C ARG A 98 -9.98 -0.54 -4.42
N ASP A 99 -8.78 -0.11 -4.75
CA ASP A 99 -8.24 1.19 -4.34
C ASP A 99 -7.33 1.78 -5.43
N ASP A 100 -6.61 2.83 -5.06
CA ASP A 100 -5.66 3.56 -5.90
C ASP A 100 -4.32 2.84 -6.13
N VAL A 101 -4.10 1.68 -5.49
CA VAL A 101 -2.87 0.88 -5.63
C VAL A 101 -3.17 -0.39 -6.42
N LEU A 102 -4.13 -1.18 -5.96
CA LEU A 102 -4.45 -2.49 -6.52
C LEU A 102 -5.45 -2.41 -7.68
N HIS A 103 -6.21 -1.32 -7.81
CA HIS A 103 -7.14 -1.09 -8.92
C HIS A 103 -8.09 -2.27 -9.22
N GLY A 104 -8.55 -2.97 -8.18
CA GLY A 104 -9.37 -4.18 -8.32
C GLY A 104 -8.57 -5.47 -8.49
N GLY A 105 -7.28 -5.44 -8.16
CA GLY A 105 -6.39 -6.60 -8.10
C GLY A 105 -6.79 -7.60 -7.01
N ILE A 106 -6.23 -8.80 -7.12
CA ILE A 106 -6.49 -9.90 -6.19
C ILE A 106 -5.38 -9.95 -5.14
N MET A 107 -5.77 -9.98 -3.87
CA MET A 107 -4.89 -10.12 -2.72
C MET A 107 -5.14 -11.48 -2.05
N PRO A 108 -4.20 -12.43 -2.13
CA PRO A 108 -4.27 -13.69 -1.38
C PRO A 108 -4.09 -13.42 0.12
N LEU A 109 -4.98 -13.93 0.96
CA LEU A 109 -5.01 -13.67 2.39
C LEU A 109 -5.23 -14.96 3.18
N GLY A 110 -4.83 -14.94 4.45
CA GLY A 110 -4.97 -16.06 5.38
C GLY A 110 -6.42 -16.31 5.81
N GLN A 111 -6.58 -17.16 6.83
CA GLN A 111 -7.89 -17.47 7.40
C GLN A 111 -8.49 -16.29 8.19
N ASP A 112 -7.63 -15.45 8.75
CA ASP A 112 -7.94 -14.23 9.50
C ASP A 112 -8.93 -13.28 8.82
N ILE A 113 -8.95 -13.22 7.48
CA ILE A 113 -9.91 -12.40 6.71
C ILE A 113 -11.29 -13.07 6.52
N THR A 114 -11.45 -14.35 6.91
CA THR A 114 -12.70 -15.11 6.72
C THR A 114 -13.68 -14.89 7.87
N HIS A 115 -14.98 -15.05 7.61
CA HIS A 115 -16.04 -14.91 8.62
C HIS A 115 -17.19 -15.89 8.38
N SER A 116 -18.07 -16.02 9.37
CA SER A 116 -19.27 -16.85 9.29
C SER A 116 -20.32 -16.42 10.30
N SER A 117 -21.58 -16.79 10.07
CA SER A 117 -22.70 -16.52 10.97
C SER A 117 -23.16 -17.73 11.78
N SER A 118 -22.43 -18.85 11.73
CA SER A 118 -22.84 -20.09 12.42
C SER A 118 -21.71 -21.10 12.63
N ARG A 119 -20.44 -20.68 12.62
CA ARG A 119 -19.33 -21.61 12.82
C ARG A 119 -19.38 -22.22 14.21
N ALA A 120 -19.14 -23.52 14.31
CA ALA A 120 -18.98 -24.20 15.60
C ALA A 120 -17.73 -23.69 16.32
N LEU A 121 -17.76 -23.69 17.66
CA LEU A 121 -16.58 -23.43 18.49
C LEU A 121 -15.49 -24.46 18.22
N LEU A 122 -14.23 -24.05 18.38
CA LEU A 122 -13.11 -24.98 18.35
C LEU A 122 -13.11 -25.88 19.59
N ASP A 123 -12.74 -27.15 19.44
CA ASP A 123 -12.64 -28.05 20.58
C ASP A 123 -11.61 -27.53 21.58
N GLY A 124 -11.94 -27.60 22.87
CA GLY A 124 -11.14 -27.03 23.94
C GLY A 124 -11.28 -25.51 24.14
N TYR A 125 -12.06 -24.77 23.33
CA TYR A 125 -12.24 -23.32 23.47
C TYR A 125 -13.73 -22.97 23.62
N PRO A 126 -14.25 -22.85 24.86
CA PRO A 126 -15.67 -22.57 25.09
C PRO A 126 -16.08 -21.15 24.71
N ALA A 127 -17.37 -20.94 24.45
CA ALA A 127 -17.94 -19.60 24.30
C ALA A 127 -17.80 -18.81 25.60
N THR A 128 -17.51 -17.51 25.47
CA THR A 128 -17.52 -16.56 26.60
C THR A 128 -18.91 -15.99 26.87
N SER A 129 -19.73 -15.87 25.83
CA SER A 129 -21.15 -15.50 25.87
C SER A 129 -21.84 -15.95 24.57
N ASN A 130 -23.16 -16.05 24.60
CA ASN A 130 -24.02 -16.19 23.40
C ASN A 130 -24.81 -14.91 23.10
N ASP A 131 -24.66 -13.87 23.93
CA ASP A 131 -25.27 -12.56 23.73
C ASP A 131 -24.29 -11.63 23.00
N GLU A 132 -24.70 -11.14 21.83
CA GLU A 132 -23.87 -10.33 20.94
C GLU A 132 -23.43 -9.03 21.63
N ALA A 133 -24.29 -8.38 22.42
CA ALA A 133 -23.92 -7.15 23.13
C ALA A 133 -22.79 -7.39 24.15
N THR A 134 -22.90 -8.46 24.94
CA THR A 134 -21.87 -8.88 25.88
C THR A 134 -20.54 -9.18 25.19
N LEU A 135 -20.57 -9.81 24.01
CA LEU A 135 -19.36 -10.09 23.23
C LEU A 135 -18.70 -8.80 22.72
N ARG A 136 -19.50 -7.83 22.24
CA ARG A 136 -19.00 -6.53 21.80
C ARG A 136 -18.32 -5.78 22.94
N ASP A 137 -18.94 -5.74 24.11
CA ASP A 137 -18.36 -5.12 25.31
C ASP A 137 -17.05 -5.80 25.74
N ALA A 138 -17.00 -7.13 25.67
CA ALA A 138 -15.79 -7.89 25.96
C ALA A 138 -14.66 -7.61 24.96
N MET A 139 -14.98 -7.50 23.66
CA MET A 139 -14.00 -7.14 22.63
C MET A 139 -13.47 -5.72 22.84
N LEU A 140 -14.33 -4.74 23.15
CA LEU A 140 -13.90 -3.35 23.37
C LEU A 140 -12.94 -3.18 24.54
N ARG A 141 -12.98 -4.07 25.54
CA ARG A 141 -11.99 -4.09 26.65
C ARG A 141 -10.57 -4.43 26.19
N LEU A 142 -10.37 -4.89 24.96
CA LEU A 142 -9.03 -5.02 24.38
C LEU A 142 -8.35 -3.65 24.18
N LEU A 143 -9.11 -2.56 24.05
CA LEU A 143 -8.55 -1.21 23.99
C LEU A 143 -7.85 -0.83 25.30
N ASP A 144 -8.39 -1.25 26.46
CA ASP A 144 -7.75 -1.06 27.76
C ASP A 144 -6.39 -1.79 27.86
N VAL A 145 -6.15 -2.75 26.96
CA VAL A 145 -4.94 -3.58 26.94
C VAL A 145 -3.92 -3.11 25.91
N PHE A 146 -4.38 -2.85 24.69
CA PHE A 146 -3.53 -2.60 23.53
C PHE A 146 -3.48 -1.14 23.09
N ALA A 147 -4.38 -0.31 23.61
CA ALA A 147 -4.55 1.08 23.20
C ALA A 147 -4.71 2.02 24.40
N PHE A 148 -4.19 1.64 25.57
CA PHE A 148 -4.33 2.42 26.80
C PHE A 148 -3.77 3.85 26.70
N TYR A 149 -2.72 4.05 25.88
CA TYR A 149 -2.12 5.36 25.59
C TYR A 149 -2.46 5.89 24.19
N ASP A 150 -3.45 5.29 23.50
CA ASP A 150 -3.98 5.79 22.23
C ASP A 150 -4.83 7.05 22.46
N ARG A 151 -4.18 8.21 22.56
CA ARG A 151 -4.85 9.49 22.79
C ARG A 151 -5.70 9.94 21.62
N ASP A 152 -5.37 9.49 20.42
CA ASP A 152 -6.06 9.87 19.20
C ASP A 152 -7.19 8.89 18.87
N GLU A 153 -7.40 7.85 19.67
CA GLU A 153 -8.45 6.83 19.53
C GLU A 153 -8.47 6.13 18.15
N MET A 154 -7.30 6.00 17.49
CA MET A 154 -7.20 5.35 16.18
C MET A 154 -7.57 3.86 16.23
N ALA A 155 -7.15 3.15 17.29
CA ALA A 155 -7.50 1.76 17.49
C ALA A 155 -9.00 1.64 17.79
N LYS A 156 -9.55 2.55 18.60
CA LYS A 156 -10.99 2.56 18.87
C LYS A 156 -11.80 2.71 17.58
N ARG A 157 -11.41 3.61 16.67
CA ARG A 157 -12.10 3.75 15.37
C ARG A 157 -12.05 2.49 14.52
N LEU A 158 -10.95 1.74 14.54
CA LEU A 158 -10.86 0.44 13.86
C LEU A 158 -11.76 -0.61 14.50
N PHE A 159 -11.80 -0.67 15.84
CA PHE A 159 -12.70 -1.56 16.57
C PHE A 159 -14.17 -1.22 16.27
N ASP A 160 -14.54 0.06 16.35
CA ASP A 160 -15.88 0.54 15.99
C ASP A 160 -16.22 0.14 14.55
N LYS A 161 -15.25 0.26 13.61
CA LYS A 161 -15.43 -0.12 12.21
C LYS A 161 -15.77 -1.59 12.03
N PHE A 162 -15.06 -2.48 12.72
CA PHE A 162 -15.39 -3.91 12.74
C PHE A 162 -16.79 -4.15 13.34
N LEU A 163 -17.10 -3.46 14.44
CA LEU A 163 -18.34 -3.61 15.19
C LEU A 163 -19.59 -3.01 14.49
N GLU A 164 -19.43 -2.36 13.33
CA GLU A 164 -20.53 -2.02 12.42
C GLU A 164 -21.23 -3.26 11.84
N LYS A 165 -20.65 -4.46 11.99
CA LYS A 165 -21.18 -5.74 11.50
C LYS A 165 -21.46 -5.71 10.00
N ASN A 166 -20.45 -5.28 9.24
CA ASN A 166 -20.54 -5.38 7.79
C ASN A 166 -20.51 -6.87 7.37
N GLY A 167 -21.38 -7.26 6.43
CA GLY A 167 -21.36 -8.61 5.86
C GLY A 167 -20.23 -8.82 4.83
N GLN A 168 -19.53 -7.75 4.44
CA GLN A 168 -18.41 -7.78 3.52
C GLN A 168 -17.17 -7.15 4.15
N VAL A 169 -16.00 -7.67 3.79
CA VAL A 169 -14.72 -7.08 4.17
C VAL A 169 -14.61 -5.67 3.59
N THR A 170 -14.29 -4.71 4.45
CA THR A 170 -14.06 -3.31 4.08
C THR A 170 -12.61 -2.91 4.32
N ILE A 171 -12.18 -1.85 3.63
CA ILE A 171 -10.86 -1.23 3.86
C ILE A 171 -11.02 -0.13 4.90
N PHE A 172 -10.15 -0.14 5.91
CA PHE A 172 -10.03 0.95 6.88
C PHE A 172 -8.75 1.73 6.62
N THR A 173 -8.89 3.05 6.53
CA THR A 173 -7.80 4.03 6.37
C THR A 173 -8.02 5.10 7.42
N ASP A 174 -6.94 5.61 8.03
CA ASP A 174 -7.03 6.60 9.10
C ASP A 174 -5.76 7.45 9.14
N ASP A 175 -5.91 8.76 9.25
CA ASP A 175 -4.76 9.68 9.28
C ASP A 175 -3.88 9.44 10.51
N GLY A 176 -4.47 9.03 11.64
CA GLY A 176 -3.74 8.67 12.87
C GLY A 176 -2.88 7.42 12.67
N LEU A 177 -3.44 6.40 12.00
CA LEU A 177 -2.68 5.20 11.60
C LEU A 177 -1.52 5.55 10.67
N ASP A 178 -1.75 6.38 9.64
CA ASP A 178 -0.71 6.82 8.70
C ASP A 178 0.43 7.55 9.44
N MET A 179 0.09 8.44 10.38
CA MET A 179 1.07 9.14 11.21
C MET A 179 1.83 8.21 12.16
N ALA A 180 1.15 7.26 12.81
CA ALA A 180 1.78 6.31 13.72
C ALA A 180 2.74 5.37 12.98
N VAL A 181 2.34 4.83 11.83
CA VAL A 181 3.20 4.05 10.94
C VAL A 181 4.41 4.87 10.49
N GLN A 182 4.21 6.12 10.08
CA GLN A 182 5.31 7.00 9.64
C GLN A 182 6.35 7.26 10.74
N ALA A 183 5.91 7.31 12.01
CA ALA A 183 6.75 7.61 13.17
C ALA A 183 7.48 6.38 13.74
N SER A 184 7.00 5.16 13.48
CA SER A 184 7.62 3.92 13.97
C SER A 184 9.06 3.75 13.48
N SER A 185 9.99 3.37 14.38
CA SER A 185 11.39 3.17 13.96
C SER A 185 11.56 1.95 13.06
N ASN A 186 10.75 0.91 13.23
CA ASN A 186 10.71 -0.26 12.35
C ASN A 186 10.28 0.12 10.93
N PHE A 187 9.26 0.99 10.78
CA PHE A 187 8.89 1.50 9.47
C PHE A 187 9.98 2.40 8.87
N ILE A 188 10.58 3.29 9.66
CA ILE A 188 11.68 4.14 9.21
C ILE A 188 12.83 3.28 8.68
N ALA A 189 13.28 2.29 9.46
CA ALA A 189 14.33 1.34 9.06
C ALA A 189 13.94 0.54 7.81
N PHE A 190 12.70 0.07 7.72
CA PHE A 190 12.18 -0.61 6.54
C PHE A 190 12.19 0.27 5.28
N SER A 191 11.71 1.52 5.39
CA SER A 191 11.66 2.47 4.28
C SER A 191 13.06 2.84 3.78
N ASP A 192 13.99 3.07 4.71
CA ASP A 192 15.39 3.34 4.42
C ASP A 192 16.08 2.14 3.77
N ARG A 193 15.87 0.93 4.27
CA ARG A 193 16.37 -0.32 3.65
C ARG A 193 15.73 -0.61 2.28
N THR A 194 14.50 -0.16 2.05
CA THR A 194 13.82 -0.31 0.75
C THR A 194 14.49 0.57 -0.31
N LEU A 195 14.95 1.77 0.07
CA LEU A 195 15.77 2.59 -0.81
C LEU A 195 17.22 2.07 -0.89
N ALA A 196 17.83 1.81 0.27
CA ALA A 196 19.24 1.47 0.50
C ALA A 196 20.22 2.40 -0.22
N ALA A 197 19.97 3.71 -0.11
CA ALA A 197 20.86 4.75 -0.60
C ALA A 197 21.88 5.15 0.47
N PRO A 198 23.08 5.62 0.09
CA PRO A 198 24.04 6.17 1.05
C PRO A 198 23.45 7.32 1.87
N GLY A 199 23.68 7.27 3.19
CA GLY A 199 23.13 8.24 4.16
C GLY A 199 21.73 7.89 4.70
N THR A 200 21.14 6.76 4.30
CA THR A 200 19.93 6.21 4.93
C THR A 200 20.31 5.25 6.08
N ASN A 201 19.38 4.96 7.00
CA ASN A 201 19.61 3.98 8.07
C ASN A 201 19.57 2.51 7.58
N GLY A 202 19.57 2.28 6.27
CA GLY A 202 19.54 0.95 5.67
C GLY A 202 20.91 0.29 5.73
N THR A 203 20.98 -0.94 6.24
CA THR A 203 22.16 -1.78 6.10
C THR A 203 22.39 -2.16 4.63
N ASP A 204 23.64 -2.44 4.25
CA ASP A 204 23.96 -2.96 2.93
C ASP A 204 23.13 -4.22 2.64
N PRO A 205 22.26 -4.17 1.64
CA PRO A 205 21.28 -5.23 1.47
C PRO A 205 21.94 -6.42 0.75
N THR A 206 21.66 -7.62 1.22
CA THR A 206 22.09 -8.86 0.54
C THR A 206 21.44 -9.04 -0.84
N LYS A 207 20.38 -8.28 -1.13
CA LYS A 207 19.66 -8.23 -2.40
C LYS A 207 19.59 -6.79 -2.91
N PRO A 208 19.74 -6.52 -4.22
CA PRO A 208 19.64 -5.17 -4.76
C PRO A 208 18.30 -4.49 -4.42
N ARG A 209 18.36 -3.24 -3.94
CA ARG A 209 17.22 -2.38 -3.60
C ARG A 209 17.10 -1.23 -4.59
N ILE A 210 16.21 -0.27 -4.36
CA ILE A 210 15.88 0.79 -5.33
C ILE A 210 17.14 1.52 -5.81
N HIS A 211 18.03 1.89 -4.89
CA HIS A 211 19.25 2.60 -5.23
C HIS A 211 20.18 1.79 -6.14
N GLN A 212 20.42 0.50 -5.83
CA GLN A 212 21.26 -0.36 -6.68
C GLN A 212 20.62 -0.60 -8.05
N ARG A 213 19.29 -0.80 -8.10
CA ARG A 213 18.58 -0.95 -9.38
C ARG A 213 18.59 0.31 -10.23
N LEU A 214 18.52 1.48 -9.60
CA LEU A 214 18.69 2.76 -10.27
C LEU A 214 20.08 2.86 -10.88
N LYS A 215 21.12 2.52 -10.13
CA LYS A 215 22.50 2.51 -10.61
C LYS A 215 22.69 1.57 -11.80
N ASP A 216 22.18 0.33 -11.70
CA ASP A 216 22.22 -0.67 -12.78
C ASP A 216 21.49 -0.19 -14.05
N ALA A 217 20.45 0.62 -13.87
CA ALA A 217 19.68 1.23 -14.95
C ALA A 217 20.28 2.55 -15.48
N GLY A 218 21.50 2.92 -15.07
CA GLY A 218 22.14 4.18 -15.45
C GLY A 218 21.38 5.42 -14.95
N TRP A 219 20.70 5.29 -13.81
CA TRP A 219 19.83 6.30 -13.19
C TRP A 219 18.54 6.62 -13.97
N ASP A 220 18.20 5.86 -15.02
CA ASP A 220 16.91 5.97 -15.67
C ASP A 220 15.86 5.13 -14.92
N ILE A 221 15.09 5.80 -14.06
CA ILE A 221 14.00 5.18 -13.29
C ILE A 221 13.02 4.40 -14.16
N ASN A 222 12.82 4.78 -15.42
CA ASN A 222 11.83 4.18 -16.30
C ASN A 222 12.27 2.80 -16.82
N ASN A 223 13.54 2.44 -16.62
CA ASN A 223 14.10 1.12 -16.93
C ASN A 223 14.20 0.21 -15.69
N VAL A 224 13.83 0.71 -14.51
CA VAL A 224 13.83 -0.09 -13.27
C VAL A 224 12.62 -1.02 -13.26
N LYS A 225 12.88 -2.30 -12.97
CA LYS A 225 11.84 -3.31 -12.76
C LYS A 225 11.42 -3.36 -11.30
N THR A 226 10.19 -3.80 -11.05
CA THR A 226 9.66 -4.02 -9.70
C THR A 226 10.57 -4.93 -8.88
N ILE A 227 10.83 -4.53 -7.64
CA ILE A 227 11.69 -5.23 -6.69
C ILE A 227 10.83 -6.04 -5.73
N GLU A 228 11.25 -7.26 -5.44
CA GLU A 228 10.61 -8.15 -4.47
C GLU A 228 11.60 -8.58 -3.37
N GLY A 229 11.11 -9.34 -2.38
CA GLY A 229 11.95 -9.88 -1.32
C GLY A 229 12.53 -8.82 -0.38
N LEU A 230 11.74 -7.78 -0.10
CA LEU A 230 12.06 -6.75 0.91
C LEU A 230 11.95 -7.29 2.36
N GLY A 231 11.13 -8.33 2.56
CA GLY A 231 10.52 -8.63 3.85
C GLY A 231 9.50 -7.54 4.21
N VAL A 232 8.54 -7.85 5.08
CA VAL A 232 7.60 -6.86 5.62
C VAL A 232 8.17 -6.24 6.90
N PRO A 233 7.81 -4.99 7.26
CA PRO A 233 8.10 -4.46 8.59
C PRO A 233 7.24 -5.18 9.63
N ALA A 234 7.74 -5.28 10.86
CA ALA A 234 6.95 -5.70 12.02
C ALA A 234 6.71 -4.48 12.91
N PHE A 235 5.50 -4.29 13.41
CA PHE A 235 5.15 -3.22 14.35
C PHE A 235 5.00 -3.79 15.75
N ASN A 236 6.15 -4.09 16.34
CA ASN A 236 6.28 -4.75 17.64
C ASN A 236 7.26 -4.00 18.56
N GLU A 237 7.39 -2.68 18.38
CA GLU A 237 8.27 -1.88 19.23
C GLU A 237 7.65 -1.68 20.61
N GLY A 238 8.47 -1.79 21.65
CA GLY A 238 8.05 -1.68 23.04
C GLY A 238 7.90 -3.03 23.73
N THR A 239 7.37 -3.01 24.95
CA THR A 239 7.28 -4.20 25.81
C THR A 239 5.84 -4.68 25.88
N LYS A 240 5.61 -5.96 25.60
CA LYS A 240 4.36 -6.66 25.89
C LYS A 240 4.48 -7.34 27.24
N THR A 241 3.59 -7.04 28.18
CA THR A 241 3.56 -7.69 29.49
C THR A 241 2.16 -8.21 29.82
N PRO A 242 2.02 -9.20 30.72
CA PRO A 242 0.71 -9.66 31.19
C PRO A 242 -0.11 -8.60 31.95
N ALA A 243 0.53 -7.52 32.40
CA ALA A 243 -0.09 -6.43 33.14
C ALA A 243 -0.19 -5.21 32.22
N PRO A 244 -1.36 -4.94 31.60
CA PRO A 244 -1.44 -4.06 30.44
C PRO A 244 -0.97 -2.62 30.66
N LEU A 245 -1.01 -2.14 31.91
CA LEU A 245 -0.51 -0.82 32.32
C LEU A 245 1.02 -0.65 32.15
N PHE A 246 1.76 -1.75 31.91
CA PHE A 246 3.20 -1.73 31.64
C PHE A 246 3.54 -2.01 30.18
N ASN A 247 2.53 -2.13 29.32
CA ASN A 247 2.79 -2.15 27.88
C ASN A 247 3.37 -0.80 27.45
N SER A 248 4.26 -0.81 26.46
CA SER A 248 4.90 0.40 25.95
C SER A 248 5.03 0.37 24.43
N GLY A 249 5.33 1.52 23.83
CA GLY A 249 5.47 1.65 22.37
C GLY A 249 4.19 1.30 21.62
N ASP A 250 4.33 0.50 20.56
CA ASP A 250 3.26 0.11 19.65
C ASP A 250 2.17 -0.72 20.36
N TRP A 251 2.54 -1.43 21.43
CA TRP A 251 1.63 -2.24 22.24
C TRP A 251 0.73 -1.42 23.15
N ALA A 252 1.05 -0.14 23.39
CA ALA A 252 0.28 0.71 24.27
C ALA A 252 -0.48 1.82 23.54
N ASN A 253 -0.02 2.23 22.35
CA ASN A 253 -0.66 3.28 21.55
C ASN A 253 -1.68 2.72 20.53
N GLY A 254 -1.94 1.42 20.51
CA GLY A 254 -2.87 0.79 19.58
C GLY A 254 -2.25 0.31 18.27
N LEU A 255 -1.05 0.76 17.90
CA LEU A 255 -0.48 0.44 16.58
C LEU A 255 -0.28 -1.06 16.38
N ALA A 256 0.18 -1.78 17.42
CA ALA A 256 0.35 -3.23 17.34
C ALA A 256 -0.97 -3.94 17.05
N VAL A 257 -2.09 -3.58 17.67
CA VAL A 257 -3.37 -4.29 17.39
C VAL A 257 -3.96 -3.93 16.01
N MET A 258 -3.56 -2.80 15.43
CA MET A 258 -4.04 -2.35 14.12
C MET A 258 -3.24 -2.92 12.95
N ILE A 259 -1.92 -3.10 13.12
CA ILE A 259 -1.01 -3.42 12.02
C ILE A 259 0.27 -4.17 12.46
N ASN A 260 0.21 -5.09 13.43
CA ASN A 260 1.39 -5.80 13.98
C ASN A 260 2.24 -6.48 12.87
N GLY A 261 1.60 -7.39 12.13
CA GLY A 261 2.24 -8.33 11.23
C GLY A 261 1.87 -8.02 9.79
N VAL A 262 2.36 -6.90 9.27
CA VAL A 262 1.98 -6.38 7.94
C VAL A 262 2.07 -7.46 6.88
N GLN A 263 0.93 -7.79 6.28
CA GLN A 263 0.86 -8.87 5.30
C GLN A 263 1.39 -8.46 3.93
N TYR A 264 1.14 -7.20 3.53
CA TYR A 264 1.56 -6.68 2.24
C TYR A 264 2.11 -5.27 2.35
N VAL A 265 3.17 -4.99 1.58
CA VAL A 265 3.61 -3.63 1.31
C VAL A 265 3.75 -3.42 -0.19
N TYR A 266 3.15 -2.35 -0.69
CA TYR A 266 3.33 -1.88 -2.06
C TYR A 266 4.02 -0.52 -2.03
N VAL A 267 5.06 -0.36 -2.84
CA VAL A 267 5.85 0.86 -2.91
C VAL A 267 5.77 1.42 -4.32
N TYR A 268 5.20 2.61 -4.45
CA TYR A 268 5.11 3.35 -5.71
C TYR A 268 6.15 4.45 -5.74
N VAL A 269 6.78 4.62 -6.90
CA VAL A 269 7.48 5.86 -7.19
C VAL A 269 6.47 6.85 -7.78
N GLU A 270 6.29 7.98 -7.11
CA GLU A 270 5.36 9.04 -7.53
C GLU A 270 6.09 10.24 -8.12
N LYS A 271 7.35 10.42 -7.73
CA LYS A 271 8.24 11.47 -8.23
C LYS A 271 9.64 10.90 -8.40
N TYR A 272 10.30 11.28 -9.48
CA TYR A 272 11.73 11.01 -9.65
C TYR A 272 12.34 12.07 -10.56
N SER A 273 13.49 12.58 -10.16
CA SER A 273 14.37 13.34 -11.05
C SER A 273 15.82 12.98 -10.78
N TYR A 274 16.62 12.81 -11.83
CA TYR A 274 18.07 12.67 -11.75
C TYR A 274 18.74 13.76 -12.56
N ASP A 275 19.85 14.29 -12.07
CA ASP A 275 20.64 15.32 -12.72
C ASP A 275 22.13 14.93 -12.61
N SER A 276 22.72 14.46 -13.71
CA SER A 276 24.09 13.95 -13.71
C SER A 276 25.13 15.04 -13.41
N CYS A 277 24.85 16.29 -13.76
CA CYS A 277 25.76 17.41 -13.49
C CYS A 277 25.75 17.80 -12.01
N LYS A 278 24.64 17.57 -11.32
CA LYS A 278 24.58 17.70 -9.85
C LYS A 278 25.00 16.42 -9.12
N GLY A 279 25.16 15.31 -9.85
CA GLY A 279 25.46 14.01 -9.28
C GLY A 279 24.45 13.62 -8.19
N LYS A 280 23.15 13.80 -8.45
CA LYS A 280 22.10 13.48 -7.47
C LYS A 280 20.77 13.12 -8.11
N TYR A 281 19.95 12.36 -7.39
CA TYR A 281 18.54 12.22 -7.69
C TYR A 281 17.65 12.64 -6.51
N GLU A 282 16.43 13.04 -6.84
CA GLU A 282 15.32 13.16 -5.90
C GLU A 282 14.28 12.08 -6.24
N ILE A 283 13.78 11.37 -5.24
CA ILE A 283 12.75 10.34 -5.41
C ILE A 283 11.67 10.50 -4.34
N GLY A 284 10.41 10.50 -4.76
CA GLY A 284 9.23 10.45 -3.91
C GLY A 284 8.61 9.06 -3.97
N LEU A 285 8.57 8.39 -2.82
CA LEU A 285 8.02 7.05 -2.64
C LEU A 285 6.74 7.10 -1.81
N LYS A 286 5.72 6.36 -2.26
CA LYS A 286 4.50 6.07 -1.49
C LYS A 286 4.52 4.62 -1.06
N PHE A 287 4.53 4.40 0.24
CA PHE A 287 4.40 3.09 0.87
C PHE A 287 2.94 2.89 1.24
N VAL A 288 2.35 1.77 0.82
CA VAL A 288 1.00 1.35 1.22
C VAL A 288 1.09 -0.02 1.85
N LEU A 289 0.76 -0.08 3.14
CA LEU A 289 0.83 -1.27 3.97
C LEU A 289 -0.58 -1.80 4.18
N TYR A 290 -0.75 -3.10 4.06
CA TYR A 290 -2.01 -3.79 4.36
C TYR A 290 -1.80 -4.85 5.42
N ASP A 291 -2.74 -4.93 6.35
CA ASP A 291 -2.85 -6.00 7.34
C ASP A 291 -4.33 -6.34 7.54
N VAL A 292 -4.60 -7.46 8.20
CA VAL A 292 -5.95 -7.93 8.47
C VAL A 292 -6.26 -7.72 9.94
N PHE A 293 -7.27 -6.89 10.20
CA PHE A 293 -7.92 -6.83 11.50
C PHE A 293 -9.00 -7.91 11.56
N GLY A 294 -8.55 -9.12 11.87
CA GLY A 294 -9.36 -10.32 12.04
C GLY A 294 -8.56 -11.41 12.75
N LEU A 295 -9.23 -12.47 13.17
CA LEU A 295 -8.62 -13.59 13.88
C LEU A 295 -8.80 -14.90 13.12
N ASP A 296 -7.74 -15.68 13.05
CA ASP A 296 -7.80 -17.07 12.63
C ASP A 296 -7.96 -18.03 13.82
N ASP A 297 -7.88 -19.34 13.56
CA ASP A 297 -7.97 -20.31 14.64
C ASP A 297 -6.71 -20.40 15.49
N ASP A 298 -5.55 -20.10 14.92
CA ASP A 298 -4.28 -20.12 15.63
C ASP A 298 -4.22 -18.97 16.63
N ASP A 299 -4.77 -17.80 16.29
CA ASP A 299 -4.97 -16.69 17.22
C ASP A 299 -5.84 -17.09 18.42
N LEU A 300 -6.95 -17.79 18.18
CA LEU A 300 -7.81 -18.28 19.26
C LEU A 300 -7.06 -19.31 20.11
N ARG A 301 -6.27 -20.19 19.49
CA ARG A 301 -5.51 -21.21 20.21
C ARG A 301 -4.44 -20.60 21.10
N GLU A 302 -3.75 -19.60 20.58
CA GLU A 302 -2.62 -18.95 21.25
C GLU A 302 -3.09 -17.99 22.36
N TYR A 303 -4.15 -17.22 22.11
CA TYR A 303 -4.52 -16.09 22.96
C TYR A 303 -5.91 -16.18 23.59
N GLY A 304 -6.75 -17.14 23.18
CA GLY A 304 -8.12 -17.30 23.66
C GLY A 304 -8.25 -17.96 25.04
N VAL A 305 -9.49 -18.10 25.51
CA VAL A 305 -9.82 -18.80 26.76
C VAL A 305 -9.91 -20.30 26.49
N ALA A 306 -8.94 -21.07 26.96
CA ALA A 306 -8.99 -22.52 26.91
C ALA A 306 -9.91 -23.12 28.01
N ARG A 307 -10.49 -24.29 27.74
CA ARG A 307 -11.34 -25.04 28.67
C ARG A 307 -10.58 -25.35 29.96
N GLY A 308 -11.21 -25.06 31.10
CA GLY A 308 -10.63 -25.30 32.42
C GLY A 308 -9.64 -24.22 32.88
N VAL A 309 -9.47 -23.14 32.12
CA VAL A 309 -8.72 -21.95 32.53
C VAL A 309 -9.69 -20.85 32.94
N ASP A 310 -9.77 -20.57 34.23
CA ASP A 310 -10.43 -19.37 34.73
C ASP A 310 -9.56 -18.16 34.41
N SER A 311 -9.80 -17.53 33.24
CA SER A 311 -9.10 -16.32 32.87
C SER A 311 -9.73 -15.10 33.54
N ILE A 312 -9.11 -14.66 34.64
CA ILE A 312 -9.38 -13.35 35.25
C ILE A 312 -8.86 -12.18 34.39
N PHE A 313 -8.12 -12.47 33.32
CA PHE A 313 -7.48 -11.48 32.45
C PHE A 313 -8.43 -11.02 31.34
N LEU A 314 -8.41 -9.71 31.05
CA LEU A 314 -9.29 -9.08 30.07
C LEU A 314 -8.99 -9.54 28.63
N ALA A 315 -7.70 -9.73 28.28
CA ALA A 315 -7.30 -9.99 26.91
C ALA A 315 -7.81 -11.32 26.34
N PRO A 316 -7.66 -12.49 27.02
CA PRO A 316 -8.15 -13.74 26.44
C PRO A 316 -9.66 -13.77 26.24
N ARG A 317 -10.42 -13.15 27.15
CA ARG A 317 -11.88 -13.02 27.02
C ARG A 317 -12.25 -12.14 25.83
N GLY A 318 -11.58 -11.00 25.65
CA GLY A 318 -11.81 -10.12 24.51
C GLY A 318 -11.44 -10.76 23.17
N ILE A 319 -10.32 -11.49 23.09
CA ILE A 319 -9.91 -12.23 21.89
C ILE A 319 -10.92 -13.33 21.55
N THR A 320 -11.35 -14.11 22.55
CA THR A 320 -12.37 -15.13 22.33
C THR A 320 -13.69 -14.51 21.86
N ALA A 321 -14.09 -13.37 22.45
CA ALA A 321 -15.29 -12.65 22.03
C ALA A 321 -15.17 -12.10 20.61
N TRP A 322 -14.02 -11.55 20.22
CA TRP A 322 -13.74 -11.11 18.85
C TRP A 322 -13.86 -12.27 17.86
N TRP A 323 -13.23 -13.41 18.16
CA TRP A 323 -13.34 -14.61 17.31
C TRP A 323 -14.78 -15.07 17.18
N GLN A 324 -15.55 -15.08 18.28
CA GLN A 324 -16.97 -15.42 18.24
C GLN A 324 -17.77 -14.44 17.36
N LEU A 325 -17.58 -13.12 17.52
CA LEU A 325 -18.25 -12.12 16.68
C LEU A 325 -17.97 -12.37 15.20
N GLN A 326 -16.71 -12.62 14.84
CA GLN A 326 -16.28 -12.86 13.46
C GLN A 326 -16.86 -14.17 12.88
N HIS A 327 -16.72 -15.27 13.59
CA HIS A 327 -16.96 -16.61 13.06
C HIS A 327 -18.35 -17.17 13.39
N GLN A 328 -19.03 -16.65 14.40
CA GLN A 328 -20.35 -17.11 14.82
C GLN A 328 -21.45 -16.07 14.56
N PHE A 329 -21.13 -14.77 14.54
CA PHE A 329 -22.12 -13.70 14.37
C PHE A 329 -22.00 -12.92 13.06
N GLY A 330 -21.05 -13.27 12.18
CA GLY A 330 -20.94 -12.73 10.83
C GLY A 330 -20.33 -11.33 10.74
N TYR A 331 -19.52 -10.93 11.72
CA TYR A 331 -18.76 -9.68 11.64
C TYR A 331 -17.59 -9.85 10.67
N ALA A 332 -17.62 -9.18 9.52
CA ALA A 332 -16.52 -9.27 8.56
C ALA A 332 -15.26 -8.59 9.12
N PRO A 333 -14.09 -9.25 8.98
CA PRO A 333 -12.79 -8.62 9.21
C PRO A 333 -12.61 -7.35 8.39
N VAL A 334 -11.70 -6.52 8.86
CA VAL A 334 -11.38 -5.24 8.22
C VAL A 334 -9.96 -5.31 7.68
N LEU A 335 -9.77 -4.95 6.41
CA LEU A 335 -8.43 -4.80 5.83
C LEU A 335 -7.90 -3.42 6.21
N THR A 336 -6.90 -3.34 7.09
CA THR A 336 -6.26 -2.07 7.43
C THR A 336 -5.36 -1.65 6.28
N ARG A 337 -5.32 -0.34 6.00
CA ARG A 337 -4.52 0.26 4.95
C ARG A 337 -3.86 1.53 5.47
N ALA A 338 -2.55 1.47 5.65
CA ALA A 338 -1.73 2.63 6.04
C ALA A 338 -0.95 3.16 4.82
N VAL A 339 -0.85 4.48 4.69
CA VAL A 339 -0.16 5.17 3.61
C VAL A 339 0.89 6.12 4.17
N VAL A 340 2.14 5.98 3.72
CA VAL A 340 3.21 6.90 4.08
C VAL A 340 3.96 7.37 2.83
N HIS A 341 4.16 8.69 2.73
CA HIS A 341 4.94 9.30 1.67
C HIS A 341 6.32 9.70 2.19
N LYS A 342 7.39 9.32 1.49
CA LYS A 342 8.78 9.70 1.80
C LYS A 342 9.43 10.30 0.58
N THR A 343 10.14 11.40 0.76
CA THR A 343 10.98 12.01 -0.28
C THR A 343 12.43 11.91 0.14
N TYR A 344 13.28 11.47 -0.78
CA TYR A 344 14.71 11.34 -0.57
C TYR A 344 15.44 12.18 -1.61
N THR A 345 16.49 12.88 -1.17
CA THR A 345 17.48 13.50 -2.05
C THR A 345 18.80 12.80 -1.81
N VAL A 346 19.34 12.15 -2.84
CA VAL A 346 20.48 11.25 -2.73
C VAL A 346 21.59 11.69 -3.67
N SER A 347 22.79 11.86 -3.12
CA SER A 347 24.01 12.05 -3.92
C SER A 347 24.43 10.73 -4.57
N THR A 348 24.79 10.79 -5.85
CA THR A 348 25.36 9.69 -6.64
C THR A 348 26.85 9.91 -6.94
N VAL A 349 27.48 10.93 -6.34
CA VAL A 349 28.90 11.23 -6.56
C VAL A 349 29.75 10.13 -5.94
N GLY A 350 30.64 9.53 -6.74
CA GLY A 350 31.58 8.50 -6.27
C GLY A 350 30.98 7.10 -6.11
N GLN A 351 29.80 6.85 -6.68
CA GLN A 351 29.08 5.58 -6.55
C GLN A 351 29.16 4.73 -7.81
#